data_AF-A0A0D7AIL7-F1
#
_entry.id   AF-A0A0D7AIL7-F1
#
_cell.length_a   1.000
_cell.length_b   1.000
_cell.length_c   1.000
_cell.angle_alpha   90.00
_cell.angle_beta   90.00
_cell.angle_gamma   90.00
#
_symmetry.space_group_name_H-M   'P 1'
#
loop_
_entity.id
_entity.type
_entity.pdbx_description
1 polymer ?
#
loop_
_entity_poly.entity_id
_entity_poly.type
_entity_poly.pdbx_seq_one_letter_code
_entity_poly.pdbx_strand_id
1 'polypeptide(L)'
;PPRPTVTWTTVIEQVQLGELALLQHSRQDIRVLPWTQPLNREAARLYFKIKRAREEIIRRNVEIQRQVTFMLDNFNDYRHTIAATSAEDPDLAAELQERLDYQVQIDREIAIKLYEASRLPGFSG
;
A
#
# COMPACT_ATOMS: atom_id res chain seq x y z
N PRO A 1 -12.10 3.46 -51.28
CA PRO A 1 -11.35 2.32 -50.69
C PRO A 1 -12.27 1.41 -49.86
N PRO A 2 -12.08 0.09 -49.89
CA PRO A 2 -12.86 -0.83 -49.05
C PRO A 2 -12.58 -0.54 -47.57
N ARG A 3 -13.64 -0.57 -46.75
CA ARG A 3 -13.55 -0.31 -45.31
C ARG A 3 -12.91 -1.54 -44.63
N PRO A 4 -11.89 -1.36 -43.76
CA PRO A 4 -11.28 -2.48 -43.04
C PRO A 4 -12.30 -3.16 -42.11
N THR A 5 -12.26 -4.49 -42.06
CA THR A 5 -13.10 -5.32 -41.20
C THR A 5 -12.67 -5.18 -39.75
N VAL A 6 -13.62 -4.85 -38.87
CA VAL A 6 -13.39 -4.72 -37.43
C VAL A 6 -13.54 -6.08 -36.78
N THR A 7 -12.52 -6.51 -36.04
CA THR A 7 -12.55 -7.74 -35.22
C THR A 7 -12.92 -7.43 -33.78
N TRP A 8 -13.47 -8.42 -33.07
CA TRP A 8 -13.77 -8.30 -31.63
C TRP A 8 -12.54 -7.95 -30.79
N THR A 9 -11.37 -8.49 -31.12
CA THR A 9 -10.09 -8.14 -30.47
C THR A 9 -9.77 -6.66 -30.60
N THR A 10 -9.93 -6.10 -31.81
CA THR A 10 -9.71 -4.66 -32.07
C THR A 10 -10.67 -3.81 -31.23
N VAL A 11 -11.93 -4.22 -31.06
CA VAL A 11 -12.89 -3.49 -30.22
C VAL A 11 -12.44 -3.45 -28.76
N ILE A 12 -12.06 -4.60 -28.20
CA ILE A 12 -11.61 -4.69 -26.80
C ILE A 12 -10.37 -3.83 -26.56
N GLU A 13 -9.39 -3.89 -27.46
CA GLU A 13 -8.14 -3.10 -27.34
C GLU A 13 -8.37 -1.59 -27.40
N GLN A 14 -9.37 -1.14 -28.18
CA GLN A 14 -9.77 0.27 -28.28
C GLN A 14 -10.59 0.72 -27.06
N VAL A 15 -11.44 -0.13 -26.50
CA VAL A 15 -12.17 0.17 -25.25
C VAL A 15 -11.17 0.38 -24.10
N GLN A 16 -10.16 -0.49 -23.98
CA GLN A 16 -9.09 -0.33 -22.98
C GLN A 16 -8.28 0.96 -23.15
N LEU A 17 -8.13 1.47 -24.39
CA LEU A 17 -7.54 2.78 -24.62
C LEU A 17 -8.49 3.90 -24.17
N GLY A 18 -9.77 3.80 -24.53
CA GLY A 18 -10.79 4.80 -24.18
C GLY A 18 -11.03 4.95 -22.67
N GLU A 19 -10.70 3.95 -21.86
CA GLU A 19 -10.75 4.02 -20.39
C GLU A 19 -9.72 4.99 -19.79
N LEU A 20 -8.69 5.36 -20.54
CA LEU A 20 -7.74 6.38 -20.10
C LEU A 20 -8.41 7.75 -20.20
N ALA A 21 -8.95 8.24 -19.08
CA ALA A 21 -9.63 9.53 -18.99
C ALA A 21 -8.81 10.70 -19.58
N LEU A 22 -7.48 10.61 -19.51
CA LEU A 22 -6.52 11.54 -20.14
C LEU A 22 -6.70 11.70 -21.66
N LEU A 23 -7.28 10.71 -22.34
CA LEU A 23 -7.41 10.69 -23.81
C LEU A 23 -8.75 11.26 -24.28
N GLN A 24 -9.74 11.40 -23.40
CA GLN A 24 -11.07 11.95 -23.72
C GLN A 24 -10.99 13.40 -24.19
N HIS A 25 -9.95 14.14 -23.77
CA HIS A 25 -9.71 15.53 -24.16
C HIS A 25 -8.63 15.69 -25.24
N SER A 26 -7.98 14.61 -25.67
CA SER A 26 -6.96 14.66 -26.72
C SER A 26 -7.64 14.71 -28.10
N ARG A 27 -7.36 15.75 -28.89
CA ARG A 27 -7.83 15.86 -30.29
C ARG A 27 -6.92 15.17 -31.29
N GLN A 28 -5.95 14.39 -30.81
CA GLN A 28 -4.89 13.80 -31.63
C GLN A 28 -5.20 12.33 -31.87
N ASP A 29 -5.01 11.85 -33.10
CA ASP A 29 -5.12 10.41 -33.39
C ASP A 29 -3.91 9.69 -32.80
N ILE A 30 -4.13 9.10 -31.63
CA ILE A 30 -3.11 8.37 -30.88
C ILE A 30 -2.93 6.93 -31.36
N ARG A 31 -3.82 6.40 -32.22
CA ARG A 31 -3.85 4.96 -32.55
C ARG A 31 -2.56 4.47 -33.21
N VAL A 32 -1.84 5.38 -33.85
CA VAL A 32 -0.54 5.14 -34.51
C VAL A 32 0.67 5.30 -33.59
N LEU A 33 0.48 5.74 -32.33
CA LEU A 33 1.60 5.95 -31.42
C LEU A 33 2.15 4.60 -30.91
N PRO A 34 3.47 4.45 -30.74
CA PRO A 34 4.04 3.18 -30.28
C PRO A 34 3.48 2.69 -28.94
N TRP A 35 3.14 3.60 -28.02
CA TRP A 35 2.58 3.25 -26.72
C TRP A 35 1.13 2.77 -26.79
N THR A 36 0.38 2.99 -27.88
CA THR A 36 -0.98 2.45 -28.00
C THR A 36 -1.00 1.00 -28.45
N GLN A 37 0.14 0.44 -28.91
CA GLN A 37 0.24 -0.97 -29.26
C GLN A 37 0.07 -1.84 -28.00
N PRO A 38 -0.82 -2.86 -28.01
CA PRO A 38 -1.13 -3.66 -26.83
C PRO A 38 0.12 -4.24 -26.13
N LEU A 39 1.04 -4.81 -26.93
CA LEU A 39 2.28 -5.39 -26.42
C LEU A 39 3.17 -4.36 -25.71
N ASN A 40 3.28 -3.15 -26.29
CA ASN A 40 4.08 -2.09 -25.69
C ASN A 40 3.43 -1.55 -24.41
N ARG A 41 2.09 -1.48 -24.33
CA ARG A 41 1.36 -1.14 -23.10
C ARG A 41 1.62 -2.15 -22.01
N GLU A 42 1.55 -3.44 -22.34
CA GLU A 42 1.79 -4.51 -21.39
C GLU A 42 3.23 -4.49 -20.87
N ALA A 43 4.21 -4.33 -21.77
CA ALA A 43 5.61 -4.16 -21.42
C ALA A 43 5.84 -2.95 -20.50
N ALA A 44 5.25 -1.79 -20.83
CA ALA A 44 5.34 -0.59 -20.00
C ALA A 44 4.68 -0.81 -18.63
N ARG A 45 3.50 -1.41 -18.58
CA ARG A 45 2.79 -1.75 -17.33
C ARG A 45 3.66 -2.64 -16.43
N LEU A 46 4.26 -3.69 -17.00
CA LEU A 46 5.15 -4.58 -16.26
C LEU A 46 6.40 -3.85 -15.76
N TYR A 47 7.05 -3.09 -16.63
CA TYR A 47 8.22 -2.28 -16.28
C TYR A 47 7.95 -1.35 -15.10
N PHE A 48 6.87 -0.56 -15.17
CA PHE A 48 6.52 0.38 -14.11
C PHE A 48 6.04 -0.32 -12.83
N LYS A 49 5.35 -1.47 -12.93
CA LYS A 49 5.04 -2.29 -11.76
C LYS A 49 6.31 -2.75 -11.05
N ILE A 50 7.30 -3.25 -11.77
CA ILE A 50 8.59 -3.68 -11.19
C ILE A 50 9.31 -2.48 -10.57
N LYS A 51 9.35 -1.34 -11.26
CA LYS A 51 9.96 -0.11 -10.75
C LYS A 51 9.31 0.33 -9.43
N ARG A 52 7.98 0.39 -9.39
CA ARG A 52 7.24 0.75 -8.17
C ARG A 52 7.37 -0.29 -7.07
N ALA A 53 7.39 -1.57 -7.38
CA ALA A 53 7.61 -2.61 -6.38
C ALA A 53 8.95 -2.43 -5.65
N ARG A 54 10.02 -2.06 -6.37
CA ARG A 54 11.33 -1.79 -5.77
C ARG A 54 11.32 -0.58 -4.84
N GLU A 55 10.63 0.49 -5.24
CA GLU A 55 10.47 1.68 -4.39
C GLU A 55 9.61 1.40 -3.16
N GLU A 56 8.54 0.61 -3.32
CA GLU A 56 7.65 0.22 -2.23
C GLU A 56 8.37 -0.63 -1.18
N ILE A 57 9.35 -1.46 -1.53
CA ILE A 57 10.19 -2.18 -0.55
C ILE A 57 10.89 -1.19 0.39
N ILE A 58 11.54 -0.17 -0.17
CA ILE A 58 12.25 0.86 0.61
C ILE A 58 11.27 1.63 1.50
N ARG A 59 10.14 2.07 0.92
CA ARG A 59 9.10 2.80 1.67
C ARG A 59 8.55 1.95 2.82
N ARG A 60 8.35 0.65 2.59
CA ARG A 60 7.79 -0.25 3.60
C ARG A 60 8.74 -0.47 4.76
N ASN A 61 10.05 -0.59 4.55
CA ASN A 61 11.00 -0.70 5.67
C ASN A 61 10.93 0.55 6.58
N VAL A 62 10.85 1.75 6.00
CA VAL A 62 10.66 2.98 6.80
C VAL A 62 9.37 2.93 7.62
N GLU A 63 8.29 2.43 7.03
CA GLU A 63 7.01 2.32 7.71
C GLU A 63 7.00 1.23 8.80
N ILE A 64 7.71 0.11 8.59
CA ILE A 64 7.86 -0.94 9.59
C ILE A 64 8.57 -0.38 10.83
N GLN A 65 9.67 0.34 10.64
CA GLN A 65 10.38 0.98 11.75
C GLN A 65 9.48 1.94 12.53
N ARG A 66 8.72 2.79 11.82
CA ARG A 66 7.76 3.72 12.44
C ARG A 66 6.69 2.99 13.23
N GLN A 67 6.16 1.89 12.69
CA GLN A 67 5.17 1.08 13.37
C GLN A 67 5.71 0.48 14.67
N VAL A 68 6.94 -0.05 14.66
CA VAL A 68 7.60 -0.59 15.85
C VAL A 68 7.81 0.51 16.90
N THR A 69 8.30 1.69 16.49
CA THR A 69 8.46 2.83 17.40
C THR A 69 7.12 3.23 18.01
N PHE A 70 6.07 3.37 17.19
CA PHE A 70 4.73 3.71 17.67
C PHE A 70 4.20 2.70 18.71
N MET A 71 4.36 1.40 18.47
CA MET A 71 3.93 0.36 19.41
C MET A 71 4.64 0.49 20.77
N LEU A 72 5.96 0.70 20.76
CA LEU A 72 6.76 0.86 21.98
C LEU A 72 6.41 2.14 22.74
N ASP A 73 6.33 3.27 22.03
CA ASP A 73 6.01 4.56 22.62
C ASP A 73 4.60 4.54 23.24
N ASN A 74 3.62 4.04 22.49
CA ASN A 74 2.25 3.92 22.97
C ASN A 74 2.16 3.00 24.20
N PHE A 75 2.84 1.84 24.20
CA PHE A 75 2.90 0.97 25.37
C PHE A 75 3.47 1.67 26.61
N ASN A 76 4.58 2.41 26.43
CA ASN A 76 5.20 3.15 27.53
C ASN A 76 4.30 4.29 28.03
N ASP A 77 3.64 5.02 27.13
CA ASP A 77 2.72 6.10 27.47
C ASP A 77 1.54 5.59 28.31
N TYR A 78 0.93 4.46 27.92
CA TYR A 78 -0.10 3.82 28.73
C TYR A 78 0.42 3.42 30.10
N ARG A 79 1.60 2.78 30.18
CA ARG A 79 2.19 2.36 31.46
C ARG A 79 2.47 3.54 32.38
N HIS A 80 3.01 4.63 31.85
CA HIS A 80 3.27 5.84 32.62
C HIS A 80 1.97 6.48 33.11
N THR A 81 0.96 6.56 32.25
CA THR A 81 -0.34 7.15 32.59
C THR A 81 -1.07 6.32 33.65
N ILE A 82 -1.11 4.99 33.50
CA ILE A 82 -1.70 4.09 34.50
C ILE A 82 -1.01 4.25 35.86
N ALA A 83 0.32 4.30 35.89
CA ALA A 83 1.07 4.48 37.12
C ALA A 83 0.78 5.83 37.80
N ALA A 84 0.61 6.90 37.01
CA ALA A 84 0.29 8.23 37.53
C ALA A 84 -1.16 8.33 38.06
N THR A 85 -2.11 7.70 37.37
CA THR A 85 -3.54 7.82 37.68
C THR A 85 -4.00 6.85 38.76
N SER A 86 -3.33 5.71 38.96
CA SER A 86 -3.73 4.64 39.90
C SER A 86 -3.99 5.10 41.34
N ALA A 87 -3.34 6.18 41.79
CA ALA A 87 -3.52 6.71 43.15
C ALA A 87 -4.70 7.68 43.28
N GLU A 88 -5.03 8.41 42.20
CA GLU A 88 -6.04 9.46 42.20
C GLU A 88 -7.40 8.94 41.71
N ASP A 89 -7.37 8.10 40.67
CA ASP A 89 -8.57 7.54 40.03
C ASP A 89 -8.32 6.07 39.62
N PRO A 90 -8.55 5.12 40.55
CA PRO A 90 -8.35 3.70 40.29
C PRO A 90 -9.26 3.14 39.19
N ASP A 91 -10.47 3.69 39.03
CA ASP A 91 -11.43 3.22 38.02
C ASP A 91 -10.93 3.61 36.62
N LEU A 92 -10.46 4.84 36.44
CA LEU A 92 -9.84 5.27 35.19
C LEU A 92 -8.56 4.47 34.88
N ALA A 93 -7.75 4.17 35.90
CA ALA A 93 -6.54 3.35 35.72
C ALA A 93 -6.89 1.92 35.26
N ALA A 94 -7.98 1.33 35.75
CA ALA A 94 -8.45 0.03 35.32
C ALA A 94 -8.90 0.03 33.84
N GLU A 95 -9.66 1.04 33.41
CA GLU A 95 -10.07 1.22 32.01
C GLU A 95 -8.87 1.39 31.07
N LEU A 96 -7.87 2.19 31.48
CA LEU A 96 -6.63 2.35 30.72
C LEU A 96 -5.84 1.03 30.63
N GLN A 97 -5.85 0.22 31.68
CA GLN A 97 -5.21 -1.10 31.66
C GLN A 97 -5.94 -2.06 30.71
N GLU A 98 -7.27 -2.10 30.71
CA GLU A 98 -8.03 -2.92 29.75
C GLU A 98 -7.73 -2.50 28.31
N ARG A 99 -7.66 -1.18 28.06
CA ARG A 99 -7.32 -0.65 26.74
C ARG A 99 -5.90 -1.03 26.32
N LEU A 100 -4.92 -0.97 27.24
CA LEU A 100 -3.55 -1.40 27.00
C LEU A 100 -3.50 -2.90 26.68
N ASP A 101 -4.20 -3.74 27.43
CA ASP A 101 -4.22 -5.19 27.22
C ASP A 101 -4.76 -5.55 25.83
N TYR A 102 -5.83 -4.86 25.39
CA TYR A 102 -6.35 -5.01 24.04
C TYR A 102 -5.34 -4.57 22.97
N GLN A 103 -4.65 -3.45 23.18
CA GLN A 103 -3.64 -2.96 22.24
C GLN A 103 -2.45 -3.93 22.14
N VAL A 104 -1.99 -4.49 23.26
CA VAL A 104 -0.91 -5.50 23.30
C VAL A 104 -1.28 -6.75 22.48
N GLN A 105 -2.55 -7.16 22.48
CA GLN A 105 -3.01 -8.26 21.64
C GLN A 105 -2.90 -7.94 20.14
N ILE A 106 -3.29 -6.73 19.73
CA ILE A 106 -3.14 -6.28 18.34
C ILE A 106 -1.66 -6.21 17.96
N ASP A 107 -0.86 -5.58 18.83
CA ASP A 107 0.56 -5.37 18.62
C ASP A 107 1.31 -6.70 18.49
N ARG A 108 0.87 -7.74 19.18
CA ARG A 108 1.39 -9.11 19.03
C ARG A 108 1.18 -9.66 17.62
N GLU A 109 -0.02 -9.50 17.06
CA GLU A 109 -0.32 -9.97 15.70
C GLU A 109 0.49 -9.17 14.66
N ILE A 110 0.62 -7.86 14.86
CA ILE A 110 1.49 -7.00 14.04
C ILE A 110 2.93 -7.49 14.11
N ALA A 111 3.46 -7.73 15.31
CA ALA A 111 4.83 -8.19 15.51
C ALA A 111 5.12 -9.53 14.80
N ILE A 112 4.16 -10.46 14.77
CA ILE A 112 4.28 -11.71 13.99
C ILE A 112 4.44 -11.41 12.50
N LYS A 113 3.63 -10.49 11.95
CA LYS A 113 3.73 -10.08 10.54
C LYS A 113 5.01 -9.34 10.21
N LEU A 114 5.48 -8.49 11.12
CA LEU A 114 6.78 -7.83 10.97
C LEU A 114 7.93 -8.84 11.02
N TYR A 115 7.84 -9.86 11.86
CA TYR A 115 8.82 -10.94 11.88
C TYR A 115 8.81 -11.75 10.57
N GLU A 116 7.64 -12.08 10.02
CA GLU A 116 7.54 -12.70 8.69
C GLU A 116 8.16 -11.82 7.61
N ALA A 117 7.88 -10.51 7.63
CA ALA A 117 8.43 -9.54 6.69
C ALA A 117 9.96 -9.41 6.79
N SER A 118 10.51 -9.55 8.00
CA SER A 118 11.96 -9.48 8.24
C SER A 118 12.77 -10.55 7.49
N ARG A 119 12.10 -11.64 7.07
CA ARG A 119 12.69 -12.76 6.34
C ARG A 119 12.67 -12.55 4.82
N LEU A 120 12.04 -11.49 4.33
CA LEU A 120 11.93 -11.19 2.90
C LEU A 120 13.21 -10.50 2.39
N PRO A 121 13.62 -10.76 1.13
CA PRO A 121 14.73 -10.04 0.51
C PRO A 121 14.48 -8.53 0.46
N GLY A 122 15.50 -7.75 0.82
CA GLY A 122 15.42 -6.29 0.81
C GLY A 122 14.86 -5.68 2.09
N PHE A 123 14.58 -6.50 3.13
CA PHE A 123 14.29 -5.98 4.46
C PHE A 123 15.50 -5.25 5.05
N SER A 124 15.27 -4.08 5.64
CA SER A 124 16.32 -3.26 6.25
C SER A 124 15.89 -2.59 7.56
N GLY A 125 14.77 -3.01 8.14
CA GLY A 125 14.23 -2.41 9.36
C GLY A 125 12.73 -2.46 9.41
#